data_AF-A0A9D2LK92-F1
#
_entry.id   AF-A0A9D2LK92-F1
#
_cell.length_a   1.000
_cell.length_b   1.000
_cell.length_c   1.000
_cell.angle_alpha   90.00
_cell.angle_beta   90.00
_cell.angle_gamma   90.00
#
_symmetry.space_group_name_H-M   'P 1'
#
loop_
_entity.id
_entity.type
_entity.pdbx_description
1 polymer ?
#
loop_
_entity_poly.entity_id
_entity_poly.type
_entity_poly.pdbx_seq_one_letter_code
_entity_poly.pdbx_strand_id
1 'polypeptide(L)'
;MRIHSGICAGALLLALLLTGCGGESSAPEAGKDLPAETAYGETAEPAPETPADPDALTAEEIAQVNDAFAPFDERENGSYMNPVCSFFTSYYERPEDLDLVEFLRYFGLGESPVGDDAEFEALKAAEGWPFSTDRLDQMPVPVHKYSRADVDAYLEEHAGITTADLTAFPDSTADLLYLPEYDAFYNFTSDAGPGMFICETGRREGDLLILTGGGKKLTLEETEDGRYLFRAFLLLERGEA
;
A
#
# COMPACT_ATOMS: atom_id res chain seq x y z
N MET A 1 3.69 -26.42 -36.46
CA MET A 1 5.16 -26.23 -36.50
C MET A 1 5.50 -24.80 -36.92
N ARG A 2 5.54 -23.89 -35.96
CA ARG A 2 6.46 -22.73 -35.89
C ARG A 2 6.86 -22.61 -34.42
N ILE A 3 8.07 -22.11 -34.18
CA ILE A 3 8.86 -22.39 -32.98
C ILE A 3 9.28 -21.05 -32.39
N HIS A 4 9.02 -20.87 -31.10
CA HIS A 4 9.63 -19.92 -30.14
C HIS A 4 9.82 -18.46 -30.54
N SER A 5 9.31 -17.56 -29.69
CA SER A 5 10.14 -16.45 -29.20
C SER A 5 9.67 -16.07 -27.80
N GLY A 6 10.30 -16.62 -26.76
CA GLY A 6 10.21 -16.03 -25.42
C GLY A 6 11.02 -14.74 -25.40
N ILE A 7 10.42 -13.65 -24.92
CA ILE A 7 11.05 -12.33 -24.89
C ILE A 7 10.71 -11.65 -23.54
N CYS A 8 11.76 -11.38 -22.77
CA CYS A 8 11.84 -10.40 -21.68
C CYS A 8 10.99 -10.61 -20.40
N ALA A 9 11.43 -11.55 -19.57
CA ALA A 9 11.26 -11.47 -18.12
C ALA A 9 12.10 -10.29 -17.55
N GLY A 10 11.59 -9.06 -17.64
CA GLY A 10 12.33 -7.87 -17.18
C GLY A 10 11.73 -6.51 -17.54
N ALA A 11 10.41 -6.40 -17.71
CA ALA A 11 9.73 -5.13 -18.01
C ALA A 11 8.51 -4.83 -17.11
N LEU A 12 8.10 -5.77 -16.26
CA LEU A 12 6.89 -5.68 -15.41
C LEU A 12 7.27 -5.43 -13.94
N LEU A 13 7.63 -4.17 -13.62
CA LEU A 13 7.50 -3.56 -12.27
C LEU A 13 7.89 -2.06 -12.25
N LEU A 14 7.76 -1.35 -13.38
CA LEU A 14 8.08 0.09 -13.49
C LEU A 14 6.83 1.00 -13.50
N ALA A 15 5.69 0.51 -13.02
CA ALA A 15 4.43 1.27 -12.96
C ALA A 15 4.24 2.08 -11.66
N LEU A 16 5.06 1.85 -10.63
CA LEU A 16 4.83 2.39 -9.27
C LEU A 16 5.58 3.69 -8.93
N LEU A 17 6.42 4.25 -9.81
CA LEU A 17 7.34 5.35 -9.44
C LEU A 17 7.50 6.52 -10.45
N LEU A 18 6.58 6.70 -11.41
CA LEU A 18 6.74 7.73 -12.46
C LEU A 18 6.29 9.16 -12.11
N THR A 19 6.83 9.72 -11.02
CA THR A 19 6.99 11.20 -10.87
C THR A 19 8.30 11.56 -10.16
N GLY A 20 9.37 11.82 -10.93
CA GLY A 20 10.66 12.29 -10.38
C GLY A 20 11.80 12.32 -11.39
N CYS A 21 11.98 13.43 -12.11
CA CYS A 21 13.02 13.53 -13.15
C CYS A 21 14.39 14.01 -12.63
N GLY A 22 15.40 13.13 -12.73
CA GLY A 22 16.71 13.46 -13.31
C GLY A 22 17.80 14.13 -12.44
N GLY A 23 19.00 13.54 -12.43
CA GLY A 23 20.21 14.18 -11.91
C GLY A 23 21.41 13.23 -11.76
N GLU A 24 22.19 13.02 -12.82
CA GLU A 24 23.48 12.29 -12.74
C GLU A 24 24.57 13.11 -12.03
N SER A 25 25.47 12.46 -11.27
CA SER A 25 26.90 12.88 -11.21
C SER A 25 27.87 11.80 -10.67
N SER A 26 28.69 11.26 -11.58
CA SER A 26 30.11 10.86 -11.48
C SER A 26 30.80 10.49 -10.14
N ALA A 27 31.55 9.37 -10.17
CA ALA A 27 32.62 9.00 -9.22
C ALA A 27 33.98 9.68 -9.49
N PRO A 28 35.01 9.46 -8.64
CA PRO A 28 36.29 8.98 -9.17
C PRO A 28 37.03 7.90 -8.31
N GLU A 29 38.01 7.23 -8.92
CA GLU A 29 38.85 6.15 -8.34
C GLU A 29 40.09 6.63 -7.54
N ALA A 30 40.77 5.73 -6.78
CA ALA A 30 42.11 5.20 -7.17
C ALA A 30 42.91 4.44 -6.06
N GLY A 31 43.13 3.12 -6.26
CA GLY A 31 44.44 2.43 -6.20
C GLY A 31 45.17 2.08 -4.87
N LYS A 32 45.57 0.79 -4.73
CA LYS A 32 47.00 0.33 -4.62
C LYS A 32 47.22 -1.19 -4.38
N ASP A 33 48.27 -1.70 -5.02
CA ASP A 33 49.09 -2.92 -4.81
C ASP A 33 49.50 -3.19 -3.33
N LEU A 34 49.98 -4.35 -2.84
CA LEU A 34 50.26 -5.78 -3.23
C LEU A 34 50.72 -6.50 -1.90
N PRO A 35 51.02 -7.82 -1.78
CA PRO A 35 50.81 -9.02 -2.61
C PRO A 35 50.11 -10.21 -1.84
N ALA A 36 50.21 -11.44 -2.35
CA ALA A 36 49.38 -12.61 -1.95
C ALA A 36 50.06 -13.68 -1.05
N GLU A 37 49.24 -14.41 -0.27
CA GLU A 37 49.35 -15.81 0.22
C GLU A 37 48.15 -16.07 1.17
N THR A 38 47.48 -17.23 1.31
CA THR A 38 47.60 -18.60 0.77
C THR A 38 46.19 -19.17 0.48
N ALA A 39 46.10 -20.27 -0.27
CA ALA A 39 44.83 -20.91 -0.64
C ALA A 39 44.26 -21.85 0.44
N TYR A 40 42.95 -21.77 0.68
CA TYR A 40 42.12 -22.94 0.97
C TYR A 40 40.89 -22.89 0.07
N GLY A 41 40.81 -23.84 -0.86
CA GLY A 41 39.68 -23.96 -1.75
C GLY A 41 38.58 -24.78 -1.10
N GLU A 42 37.45 -24.16 -0.86
CA GLU A 42 36.15 -24.83 -0.92
C GLU A 42 35.28 -24.00 -1.85
N THR A 43 35.34 -24.31 -3.15
CA THR A 43 34.38 -23.80 -4.11
C THR A 43 33.04 -24.47 -3.83
N ALA A 44 32.28 -23.90 -2.90
CA ALA A 44 30.85 -24.09 -2.87
C ALA A 44 30.32 -23.77 -4.28
N GLU A 45 29.65 -24.74 -4.90
CA GLU A 45 28.92 -24.47 -6.14
C GLU A 45 27.94 -23.33 -5.85
N PRO A 46 27.87 -22.27 -6.67
CA PRO A 46 26.82 -21.27 -6.50
C PRO A 46 25.48 -22.00 -6.59
N ALA A 47 24.67 -21.86 -5.54
CA ALA A 47 23.31 -22.38 -5.55
C ALA A 47 22.60 -21.83 -6.80
N PRO A 48 21.77 -22.63 -7.49
CA PRO A 48 21.21 -22.21 -8.76
C PRO A 48 20.39 -20.93 -8.57
N GLU A 49 20.82 -19.85 -9.22
CA GLU A 49 20.15 -18.54 -9.25
C GLU A 49 18.85 -18.55 -10.09
N THR A 50 18.31 -19.73 -10.35
CA THR A 50 17.05 -19.96 -11.05
C THR A 50 16.04 -20.48 -10.03
N PRO A 51 14.88 -19.81 -9.85
CA PRO A 51 13.79 -20.34 -9.04
C PRO A 51 13.47 -21.80 -9.42
N ALA A 52 13.29 -22.66 -8.41
CA ALA A 52 12.95 -24.07 -8.64
C ALA A 52 11.55 -24.25 -9.24
N ASP A 53 10.74 -23.19 -9.20
CA ASP A 53 9.42 -23.03 -9.79
C ASP A 53 9.47 -21.76 -10.67
N PRO A 54 9.22 -21.84 -12.00
CA PRO A 54 9.29 -20.69 -12.89
C PRO A 54 8.22 -19.63 -12.63
N ASP A 55 7.17 -19.97 -11.88
CA ASP A 55 6.08 -19.06 -11.52
C ASP A 55 6.32 -18.38 -10.15
N ALA A 56 7.35 -18.79 -9.40
CA ALA A 56 7.73 -18.18 -8.13
C ALA A 56 8.51 -16.86 -8.32
N LEU A 57 8.21 -15.87 -7.49
CA LEU A 57 8.90 -14.57 -7.51
C LEU A 57 10.36 -14.71 -7.10
N THR A 58 11.20 -13.96 -7.80
CA THR A 58 12.61 -13.78 -7.46
C THR A 58 12.79 -12.94 -6.18
N ALA A 59 13.97 -13.03 -5.56
CA ALA A 59 14.31 -12.18 -4.42
C ALA A 59 14.29 -10.68 -4.78
N GLU A 60 14.57 -10.33 -6.04
CA GLU A 60 14.53 -8.96 -6.55
C GLU A 60 13.07 -8.46 -6.69
N GLU A 61 12.15 -9.27 -7.21
CA GLU A 61 10.72 -8.95 -7.24
C GLU A 61 10.14 -8.82 -5.81
N ILE A 62 10.53 -9.71 -4.89
CA ILE A 62 10.10 -9.62 -3.47
C ILE A 62 10.62 -8.33 -2.83
N ALA A 63 11.86 -7.90 -3.13
CA ALA A 63 12.37 -6.62 -2.67
C ALA A 63 11.57 -5.43 -3.24
N GLN A 64 11.26 -5.44 -4.54
CA GLN A 64 10.46 -4.40 -5.19
C GLN A 64 9.04 -4.31 -4.62
N VAL A 65 8.41 -5.45 -4.32
CA VAL A 65 7.11 -5.52 -3.63
C VAL A 65 7.20 -4.90 -2.23
N ASN A 66 8.25 -5.22 -1.47
CA ASN A 66 8.45 -4.68 -0.13
C ASN A 66 8.77 -3.17 -0.11
N ASP A 67 9.53 -2.68 -1.09
CA ASP A 67 9.79 -1.24 -1.27
C ASP A 67 8.48 -0.50 -1.63
N ALA A 68 7.65 -1.06 -2.52
CA ALA A 68 6.35 -0.48 -2.88
C ALA A 68 5.33 -0.47 -1.72
N PHE A 69 5.49 -1.37 -0.75
CA PHE A 69 4.69 -1.45 0.48
C PHE A 69 5.41 -0.86 1.70
N ALA A 70 6.48 -0.10 1.50
CA ALA A 70 7.11 0.66 2.58
C ALA A 70 6.08 1.64 3.17
N PRO A 71 5.92 1.70 4.51
CA PRO A 71 4.86 2.49 5.14
C PRO A 71 5.03 4.01 5.02
N PHE A 72 6.23 4.47 4.65
CA PHE A 72 6.57 5.89 4.56
C PHE A 72 7.41 6.18 3.32
N ASP A 73 6.98 7.16 2.54
CA ASP A 73 7.74 7.77 1.44
C ASP A 73 8.50 9.00 1.96
N GLU A 74 9.83 8.98 1.86
CA GLU A 74 10.63 10.19 2.04
C GLU A 74 10.55 11.08 0.80
N ARG A 75 10.04 12.31 0.95
CA ARG A 75 9.92 13.32 -0.11
C ARG A 75 10.67 14.59 0.33
N GLU A 76 10.94 15.51 -0.60
CA GLU A 76 11.73 16.74 -0.29
C GLU A 76 11.16 17.56 0.89
N ASN A 77 9.85 17.46 1.14
CA ASN A 77 9.14 18.17 2.20
C ASN A 77 8.79 17.28 3.42
N GLY A 78 9.48 16.16 3.61
CA GLY A 78 9.32 15.26 4.78
C GLY A 78 8.87 13.84 4.44
N SER A 79 8.56 13.08 5.49
CA SER A 79 8.08 11.70 5.41
C SER A 79 6.55 11.68 5.31
N TYR A 80 6.01 10.97 4.31
CA TYR A 80 4.57 10.87 4.04
C TYR A 80 4.12 9.42 4.18
N MET A 81 2.96 9.17 4.79
CA MET A 81 2.44 7.81 4.89
C MET A 81 2.02 7.29 3.52
N ASN A 82 2.45 6.09 3.18
CA ASN A 82 2.08 5.44 1.91
C ASN A 82 0.58 5.03 1.96
N PRO A 83 -0.31 5.61 1.13
CA PRO A 83 -1.75 5.33 1.22
C PRO A 83 -2.09 3.86 0.88
N VAL A 84 -1.21 3.15 0.14
CA VAL A 84 -1.36 1.73 -0.19
C VAL A 84 -1.42 0.87 1.08
N CYS A 85 -0.75 1.28 2.16
CA CYS A 85 -0.77 0.58 3.44
C CYS A 85 -2.16 0.54 4.10
N SER A 86 -3.12 1.35 3.65
CA SER A 86 -4.52 1.28 4.08
C SER A 86 -5.20 -0.02 3.66
N PHE A 87 -4.74 -0.67 2.57
CA PHE A 87 -5.21 -2.01 2.18
C PHE A 87 -4.75 -3.13 3.14
N PHE A 88 -3.95 -2.82 4.17
CA PHE A 88 -3.43 -3.79 5.14
C PHE A 88 -3.93 -3.55 6.59
N THR A 89 -4.86 -2.63 6.81
CA THR A 89 -5.41 -2.33 8.15
C THR A 89 -6.55 -3.28 8.55
N SER A 90 -7.26 -3.86 7.57
CA SER A 90 -8.31 -4.88 7.76
C SER A 90 -8.09 -6.09 6.85
N TYR A 91 -8.80 -7.19 7.10
CA TYR A 91 -8.76 -8.41 6.28
C TYR A 91 -10.07 -8.56 5.49
N TYR A 92 -9.98 -8.93 4.21
CA TYR A 92 -11.11 -9.03 3.29
C TYR A 92 -10.91 -10.14 2.25
N GLU A 93 -11.98 -10.87 1.92
CA GLU A 93 -11.98 -11.91 0.88
C GLU A 93 -12.12 -11.34 -0.53
N ARG A 94 -12.74 -10.16 -0.66
CA ARG A 94 -12.97 -9.42 -1.90
C ARG A 94 -12.89 -7.92 -1.63
N PRO A 95 -12.66 -7.04 -2.61
CA PRO A 95 -12.53 -5.61 -2.37
C PRO A 95 -13.78 -4.99 -1.75
N GLU A 96 -14.97 -5.52 -2.08
CA GLU A 96 -16.24 -5.04 -1.53
C GLU A 96 -16.39 -5.35 -0.03
N ASP A 97 -15.60 -6.26 0.53
CA ASP A 97 -15.63 -6.65 1.94
C ASP A 97 -14.60 -5.88 2.80
N LEU A 98 -14.00 -4.82 2.25
CA LEU A 98 -13.04 -3.93 2.90
C LEU A 98 -13.70 -3.08 4.02
N ASP A 99 -13.09 -3.07 5.21
CA ASP A 99 -13.53 -2.21 6.32
C ASP A 99 -13.10 -0.76 6.06
N LEU A 100 -14.06 0.11 5.73
CA LEU A 100 -13.82 1.52 5.43
C LEU A 100 -13.34 2.34 6.64
N VAL A 101 -13.70 1.93 7.87
CA VAL A 101 -13.27 2.61 9.10
C VAL A 101 -11.77 2.37 9.30
N GLU A 102 -11.33 1.11 9.21
CA GLU A 102 -9.91 0.77 9.31
C GLU A 102 -9.10 1.26 8.11
N PHE A 103 -9.67 1.26 6.90
CA PHE A 103 -9.01 1.79 5.71
C PHE A 103 -8.71 3.29 5.86
N LEU A 104 -9.70 4.09 6.27
CA LEU A 104 -9.52 5.53 6.41
C LEU A 104 -8.73 5.95 7.66
N ARG A 105 -8.61 5.09 8.69
CA ARG A 105 -7.98 5.40 9.99
C ARG A 105 -6.59 6.05 9.86
N TYR A 106 -5.80 5.63 8.89
CA TYR A 106 -4.45 6.16 8.61
C TYR A 106 -4.24 6.49 7.11
N PHE A 107 -5.30 6.88 6.40
CA PHE A 107 -5.22 7.06 4.95
C PHE A 107 -4.38 8.30 4.58
N GLY A 108 -3.23 8.06 3.96
CA GLY A 108 -2.19 9.08 3.70
C GLY A 108 -2.45 10.04 2.53
N LEU A 109 -3.64 10.03 1.90
CA LEU A 109 -3.97 11.04 0.89
C LEU A 109 -4.21 12.40 1.54
N GLY A 110 -3.77 13.45 0.83
CA GLY A 110 -3.68 14.82 1.33
C GLY A 110 -4.98 15.32 1.95
N GLU A 111 -4.98 15.38 3.28
CA GLU A 111 -6.12 15.81 4.08
C GLU A 111 -6.51 17.25 3.70
N SER A 112 -7.76 17.41 3.25
CA SER A 112 -8.33 18.75 3.11
C SER A 112 -8.64 19.28 4.50
N PRO A 113 -8.26 20.52 4.87
CA PRO A 113 -8.72 21.09 6.13
C PRO A 113 -10.26 21.19 6.14
N VAL A 114 -10.85 21.09 7.33
CA VAL A 114 -12.25 21.50 7.57
C VAL A 114 -12.38 22.96 7.09
N GLY A 115 -13.33 23.21 6.17
CA GLY A 115 -13.29 24.37 5.29
C GLY A 115 -13.75 25.67 5.94
N ASP A 116 -14.74 25.60 6.84
CA ASP A 116 -15.27 26.76 7.58
C ASP A 116 -15.92 26.36 8.92
N ASP A 117 -16.36 27.37 9.68
CA ASP A 117 -17.04 27.19 10.95
C ASP A 117 -18.37 26.40 10.80
N ALA A 118 -19.07 26.51 9.67
CA ALA A 118 -20.34 25.81 9.47
C ALA A 118 -20.14 24.30 9.29
N GLU A 119 -19.07 23.90 8.59
CA GLU A 119 -18.65 22.50 8.50
C GLU A 119 -18.31 21.92 9.88
N PHE A 120 -17.65 22.71 10.73
CA PHE A 120 -17.35 22.28 12.10
C PHE A 120 -18.60 22.20 13.00
N GLU A 121 -19.56 23.11 12.85
CA GLU A 121 -20.87 22.98 13.52
C GLU A 121 -21.64 21.74 13.04
N ALA A 122 -21.59 21.41 11.74
CA ALA A 122 -22.20 20.21 11.19
C ALA A 122 -21.55 18.93 11.75
N LEU A 123 -20.22 18.89 11.90
CA LEU A 123 -19.50 17.81 12.57
C LEU A 123 -19.94 17.64 14.03
N LYS A 124 -20.03 18.72 14.80
CA LYS A 124 -20.49 18.69 16.20
C LYS A 124 -21.96 18.25 16.34
N ALA A 125 -22.77 18.44 15.30
CA ALA A 125 -24.17 18.03 15.26
C ALA A 125 -24.37 16.57 14.79
N ALA A 126 -23.33 15.92 14.28
CA ALA A 126 -23.42 14.56 13.76
C ALA A 126 -23.61 13.51 14.87
N GLU A 127 -24.41 12.48 14.57
CA GLU A 127 -24.48 11.30 15.43
C GLU A 127 -23.12 10.59 15.43
N GLY A 128 -22.60 10.30 16.63
CA GLY A 128 -21.27 9.74 16.84
C GLY A 128 -20.20 10.74 17.27
N TRP A 129 -20.42 12.06 17.16
CA TRP A 129 -19.44 13.08 17.57
C TRP A 129 -18.98 12.91 19.04
N PRO A 130 -17.70 12.60 19.32
CA PRO A 130 -17.29 12.14 20.66
C PRO A 130 -16.71 13.24 21.57
N PHE A 131 -16.61 14.48 21.10
CA PHE A 131 -15.88 15.55 21.81
C PHE A 131 -16.80 16.62 22.43
N SER A 132 -16.35 17.20 23.55
CA SER A 132 -16.96 18.38 24.17
C SER A 132 -16.08 19.60 23.95
N THR A 133 -16.12 20.17 22.74
CA THR A 133 -15.36 21.37 22.34
C THR A 133 -16.19 22.26 21.43
N ASP A 134 -16.02 23.56 21.55
CA ASP A 134 -16.78 24.56 20.78
C ASP A 134 -16.07 24.98 19.49
N ARG A 135 -14.74 24.79 19.38
CA ARG A 135 -13.90 25.33 18.29
C ARG A 135 -12.93 24.28 17.73
N LEU A 136 -12.67 24.36 16.43
CA LEU A 136 -11.73 23.48 15.73
C LEU A 136 -10.30 23.60 16.28
N ASP A 137 -9.85 24.81 16.62
CA ASP A 137 -8.52 25.06 17.22
C ASP A 137 -8.39 24.60 18.69
N GLN A 138 -9.46 24.06 19.27
CA GLN A 138 -9.50 23.47 20.60
C GLN A 138 -9.70 21.94 20.57
N MET A 139 -9.67 21.32 19.38
CA MET A 139 -9.75 19.86 19.27
C MET A 139 -8.57 19.19 20.00
N PRO A 140 -8.82 18.12 20.79
CA PRO A 140 -7.77 17.42 21.53
C PRO A 140 -6.90 16.51 20.64
N VAL A 141 -7.35 16.27 19.41
CA VAL A 141 -6.75 15.41 18.38
C VAL A 141 -6.96 16.07 17.00
N PRO A 142 -6.23 15.69 15.96
CA PRO A 142 -6.52 16.12 14.59
C PRO A 142 -7.97 15.85 14.16
N VAL A 143 -8.42 16.57 13.14
CA VAL A 143 -9.65 16.27 12.40
C VAL A 143 -9.24 16.01 10.96
N HIS A 144 -9.20 14.74 10.59
CA HIS A 144 -8.89 14.31 9.24
C HIS A 144 -10.18 14.39 8.41
N LYS A 145 -10.07 14.82 7.15
CA LYS A 145 -11.20 14.92 6.21
C LYS A 145 -10.78 14.38 4.85
N TYR A 146 -11.60 13.47 4.34
CA TYR A 146 -11.44 12.82 3.04
C TYR A 146 -12.71 13.05 2.22
N SER A 147 -12.60 13.70 1.05
CA SER A 147 -13.78 13.79 0.18
C SER A 147 -14.11 12.39 -0.34
N ARG A 148 -15.40 12.09 -0.50
CA ARG A 148 -15.83 10.80 -1.04
C ARG A 148 -15.29 10.58 -2.45
N ALA A 149 -15.18 11.65 -3.25
CA ALA A 149 -14.62 11.59 -4.59
C ALA A 149 -13.14 11.16 -4.61
N ASP A 150 -12.32 11.64 -3.67
CA ASP A 150 -10.90 11.24 -3.58
C ASP A 150 -10.76 9.78 -3.10
N VAL A 151 -11.62 9.34 -2.17
CA VAL A 151 -11.67 7.95 -1.70
C VAL A 151 -12.13 7.01 -2.82
N ASP A 152 -13.21 7.36 -3.52
CA ASP A 152 -13.75 6.58 -4.65
C ASP A 152 -12.72 6.48 -5.79
N ALA A 153 -12.05 7.58 -6.15
CA ALA A 153 -11.01 7.57 -7.18
C ALA A 153 -9.83 6.66 -6.81
N TYR A 154 -9.40 6.66 -5.55
CA TYR A 154 -8.31 5.81 -5.08
C TYR A 154 -8.69 4.32 -5.03
N LEU A 155 -9.92 4.01 -4.60
CA LEU A 155 -10.46 2.65 -4.63
C LEU A 155 -10.67 2.16 -6.08
N GLU A 156 -11.07 3.04 -7.01
CA GLU A 156 -11.21 2.69 -8.43
C GLU A 156 -9.83 2.41 -9.06
N GLU A 157 -8.81 3.24 -8.76
CA GLU A 157 -7.44 3.07 -9.25
C GLU A 157 -6.78 1.77 -8.75
N HIS A 158 -6.94 1.45 -7.45
CA HIS A 158 -6.19 0.38 -6.79
C HIS A 158 -6.98 -0.91 -6.52
N ALA A 159 -8.30 -0.90 -6.56
CA ALA A 159 -9.13 -2.09 -6.32
C ALA A 159 -10.24 -2.30 -7.37
N GLY A 160 -10.52 -1.30 -8.22
CA GLY A 160 -11.56 -1.37 -9.26
C GLY A 160 -12.98 -1.31 -8.70
N ILE A 161 -13.17 -0.70 -7.52
CA ILE A 161 -14.46 -0.53 -6.84
C ILE A 161 -14.60 0.92 -6.33
N THR A 162 -15.81 1.29 -5.91
CA THR A 162 -16.07 2.54 -5.18
C THR A 162 -16.65 2.26 -3.80
N THR A 163 -16.78 3.28 -2.95
CA THR A 163 -17.52 3.19 -1.67
C THR A 163 -18.98 2.78 -1.84
N ALA A 164 -19.56 2.90 -3.04
CA ALA A 164 -20.92 2.43 -3.33
C ALA A 164 -21.03 0.90 -3.49
N ASP A 165 -19.91 0.21 -3.72
CA ASP A 165 -19.86 -1.23 -3.97
C ASP A 165 -19.59 -2.04 -2.69
N LEU A 166 -19.19 -1.37 -1.59
CA LEU A 166 -18.89 -1.99 -0.30
C LEU A 166 -20.10 -2.72 0.29
N THR A 167 -19.91 -3.95 0.77
CA THR A 167 -20.97 -4.78 1.36
C THR A 167 -21.43 -4.28 2.72
N ALA A 168 -20.57 -3.56 3.44
CA ALA A 168 -20.89 -2.83 4.64
C ALA A 168 -20.40 -1.38 4.51
N PHE A 169 -21.33 -0.45 4.27
CA PHE A 169 -21.07 0.96 4.48
C PHE A 169 -21.38 1.29 5.95
N PRO A 170 -20.45 1.87 6.72
CA PRO A 170 -20.69 2.16 8.14
C PRO A 170 -21.75 3.26 8.28
N ASP A 171 -22.72 3.05 9.17
CA ASP A 171 -23.44 4.17 9.80
C ASP A 171 -22.40 5.09 10.48
N SER A 172 -22.67 6.40 10.59
CA SER A 172 -21.72 7.32 11.24
C SER A 172 -21.47 6.91 12.70
N THR A 173 -20.20 6.71 13.05
CA THR A 173 -19.74 6.27 14.37
C THR A 173 -18.71 7.24 14.94
N ALA A 174 -18.31 7.04 16.21
CA ALA A 174 -17.24 7.83 16.81
C ALA A 174 -15.86 7.62 16.14
N ASP A 175 -15.66 6.50 15.43
CA ASP A 175 -14.41 6.18 14.72
C ASP A 175 -14.39 6.74 13.28
N LEU A 176 -15.55 6.84 12.62
CA LEU A 176 -15.71 7.44 11.29
C LEU A 176 -17.09 8.09 11.13
N LEU A 177 -17.11 9.40 10.87
CA LEU A 177 -18.31 10.16 10.53
C LEU A 177 -18.38 10.38 9.02
N TYR A 178 -19.58 10.39 8.45
CA TYR A 178 -19.83 10.85 7.07
C TYR A 178 -20.84 12.00 7.09
N LEU A 179 -20.52 13.13 6.47
CA LEU A 179 -21.43 14.27 6.32
C LEU A 179 -21.93 14.37 4.87
N PRO A 180 -23.20 14.03 4.58
CA PRO A 180 -23.75 14.09 3.23
C PRO A 180 -23.79 15.51 2.62
N GLU A 181 -23.82 16.56 3.45
CA GLU A 181 -23.79 17.96 2.98
C GLU A 181 -22.43 18.38 2.40
N TYR A 182 -21.36 17.72 2.86
CA TYR A 182 -19.98 17.97 2.43
C TYR A 182 -19.41 16.83 1.54
N ASP A 183 -20.18 15.75 1.37
CA ASP A 183 -19.80 14.50 0.72
C ASP A 183 -18.40 14.01 1.14
N ALA A 184 -18.17 13.96 2.45
CA ALA A 184 -16.86 13.72 3.04
C ALA A 184 -16.93 12.84 4.29
N PHE A 185 -15.86 12.07 4.49
CA PHE A 185 -15.59 11.26 5.66
C PHE A 185 -14.64 11.98 6.62
N TYR A 186 -14.81 11.74 7.91
CA TYR A 186 -14.00 12.36 8.96
C TYR A 186 -13.64 11.35 10.04
N ASN A 187 -12.37 11.34 10.43
CA ASN A 187 -11.91 10.61 11.62
C ASN A 187 -10.98 11.49 12.46
N PHE A 188 -10.61 10.96 13.63
CA PHE A 188 -9.97 11.71 14.72
C PHE A 188 -8.75 10.98 15.29
N THR A 189 -8.07 10.21 14.43
CA THR A 189 -6.82 9.53 14.75
C THR A 189 -5.78 10.55 15.23
N SER A 190 -4.84 10.12 16.08
CA SER A 190 -3.81 11.03 16.65
C SER A 190 -2.41 10.43 16.75
N ASP A 191 -2.33 9.12 16.55
CA ASP A 191 -1.14 8.31 16.40
C ASP A 191 -0.91 7.92 14.93
N ALA A 192 0.17 7.19 14.65
CA ALA A 192 0.47 6.68 13.32
C ALA A 192 0.66 5.16 13.39
N GLY A 193 -0.17 4.42 12.65
CA GLY A 193 -0.18 2.96 12.63
C GLY A 193 -0.52 2.39 11.25
N PRO A 194 0.25 2.72 10.19
CA PRO A 194 0.00 2.19 8.84
C PRO A 194 -0.11 0.67 8.85
N GLY A 195 -1.03 0.14 8.04
CA GLY A 195 -1.14 -1.31 7.85
C GLY A 195 0.16 -1.88 7.27
N MET A 196 0.56 -3.07 7.74
CA MET A 196 1.86 -3.65 7.40
C MET A 196 1.70 -5.03 6.75
N PHE A 197 2.24 -5.16 5.54
CA PHE A 197 2.51 -6.42 4.88
C PHE A 197 3.99 -6.46 4.46
N ILE A 198 4.68 -7.54 4.81
CA ILE A 198 6.04 -7.81 4.35
C ILE A 198 5.96 -9.13 3.58
N CYS A 199 6.26 -9.08 2.30
CA CYS A 199 6.33 -10.23 1.42
C CYS A 199 7.58 -11.06 1.75
N GLU A 200 7.37 -12.34 2.06
CA GLU A 200 8.40 -13.35 2.30
C GLU A 200 8.52 -14.29 1.09
N THR A 201 7.41 -14.63 0.44
CA THR A 201 7.36 -15.38 -0.82
C THR A 201 6.22 -14.90 -1.71
N GLY A 202 6.34 -15.11 -3.02
CA GLY A 202 5.26 -14.85 -3.96
C GLY A 202 5.27 -15.81 -5.14
N ARG A 203 4.14 -15.94 -5.84
CA ARG A 203 4.01 -16.67 -7.10
C ARG A 203 2.94 -16.07 -8.02
N ARG A 204 3.08 -16.29 -9.32
CA ARG A 204 2.11 -15.89 -10.35
C ARG A 204 1.17 -17.04 -10.65
N GLU A 205 -0.12 -16.76 -10.78
CA GLU A 205 -1.17 -17.72 -11.15
C GLU A 205 -2.01 -17.11 -12.27
N GLY A 206 -1.49 -17.13 -13.49
CA GLY A 206 -2.12 -16.45 -14.63
C GLY A 206 -1.92 -14.94 -14.57
N ASP A 207 -3.02 -14.20 -14.44
CA ASP A 207 -3.09 -12.77 -14.14
C ASP A 207 -2.97 -12.45 -12.64
N LEU A 208 -3.09 -13.44 -11.76
CA LEU A 208 -2.98 -13.23 -10.32
C LEU A 208 -1.53 -13.25 -9.83
N LEU A 209 -1.24 -12.38 -8.87
CA LEU A 209 -0.01 -12.38 -8.07
C LEU A 209 -0.38 -12.70 -6.61
N ILE A 210 0.03 -13.88 -6.16
CA ILE A 210 -0.23 -14.39 -4.81
C ILE A 210 1.04 -14.18 -3.96
N LEU A 211 0.95 -13.30 -2.97
CA LEU A 211 2.04 -12.93 -2.07
C LEU A 211 1.74 -13.44 -0.65
N THR A 212 2.76 -13.91 0.06
CA THR A 212 2.60 -14.35 1.46
C THR A 212 3.76 -13.86 2.33
N GLY A 213 3.46 -13.65 3.62
CA GLY A 213 4.45 -13.30 4.63
C GLY A 213 3.81 -12.84 5.93
N GLY A 214 4.51 -13.00 7.05
CA GLY A 214 4.01 -12.61 8.38
C GLY A 214 2.66 -13.25 8.75
N GLY A 215 2.39 -14.47 8.27
CA GLY A 215 1.12 -15.19 8.46
C GLY A 215 -0.06 -14.64 7.66
N LYS A 216 0.17 -13.89 6.59
CA LYS A 216 -0.87 -13.27 5.75
C LYS A 216 -0.69 -13.65 4.29
N LYS A 217 -1.76 -13.54 3.51
CA LYS A 217 -1.82 -13.74 2.07
C LYS A 217 -2.48 -12.53 1.41
N LEU A 218 -1.77 -11.92 0.48
CA LEU A 218 -2.25 -10.86 -0.39
C LEU A 218 -2.46 -11.44 -1.79
N THR A 219 -3.60 -11.13 -2.41
CA THR A 219 -3.91 -11.47 -3.81
C THR A 219 -4.09 -10.17 -4.57
N LEU A 220 -3.25 -10.00 -5.59
CA LEU A 220 -3.35 -8.92 -6.57
C LEU A 220 -3.71 -9.49 -7.94
N GLU A 221 -4.37 -8.70 -8.78
CA GLU A 221 -4.67 -9.03 -10.19
C GLU A 221 -3.98 -8.03 -11.11
N GLU A 222 -3.18 -8.52 -12.05
CA GLU A 222 -2.52 -7.73 -13.08
C GLU A 222 -3.52 -7.39 -14.20
N THR A 223 -3.69 -6.10 -14.46
CA THR A 223 -4.58 -5.56 -15.49
C THR A 223 -3.87 -5.47 -16.85
N GLU A 224 -4.63 -5.30 -17.94
CA GLU A 224 -4.07 -5.19 -19.30
C GLU A 224 -3.06 -4.04 -19.49
N ASP A 225 -3.06 -3.03 -18.61
CA ASP A 225 -2.11 -1.90 -18.63
C ASP A 225 -0.87 -2.09 -17.72
N GLY A 226 -0.79 -3.21 -17.00
CA GLY A 226 0.33 -3.55 -16.11
C GLY A 226 0.24 -2.99 -14.70
N ARG A 227 -0.89 -2.35 -14.33
CA ARG A 227 -1.21 -2.06 -12.91
C ARG A 227 -1.75 -3.30 -12.21
N TYR A 228 -1.59 -3.33 -10.89
CA TYR A 228 -2.09 -4.39 -10.01
C TYR A 228 -3.27 -3.88 -9.17
N LEU A 229 -4.37 -4.63 -9.17
CA LEU A 229 -5.53 -4.36 -8.33
C LEU A 229 -5.54 -5.25 -7.08
N PHE A 230 -5.80 -4.67 -5.92
CA PHE A 230 -6.05 -5.40 -4.68
C PHE A 230 -7.33 -6.22 -4.83
N ARG A 231 -7.25 -7.55 -4.61
CA ARG A 231 -8.40 -8.46 -4.68
C ARG A 231 -8.73 -9.11 -3.34
N ALA A 232 -7.74 -9.52 -2.55
CA ALA A 232 -7.98 -10.07 -1.22
C ALA A 232 -6.77 -9.88 -0.30
N PHE A 233 -7.00 -9.63 0.98
CA PHE A 233 -5.97 -9.65 2.02
C PHE A 233 -6.45 -10.46 3.21
N LEU A 234 -5.82 -11.61 3.46
CA LEU A 234 -6.30 -12.62 4.37
C LEU A 234 -5.25 -13.00 5.41
N LEU A 235 -5.69 -13.24 6.64
CA LEU A 235 -4.90 -13.95 7.64
C LEU A 235 -4.87 -15.44 7.27
N LEU A 236 -3.68 -16.05 7.20
CA LEU A 236 -3.53 -17.49 7.00
C LEU A 236 -3.74 -18.21 8.33
N GLU A 237 -4.55 -19.28 8.33
CA GLU A 237 -4.63 -20.15 9.50
C GLU A 237 -3.31 -20.92 9.69
N ARG A 238 -3.04 -21.34 10.94
CA ARG A 238 -1.84 -22.12 11.27
C ARG A 238 -1.86 -23.49 10.60
N GLY A 239 -1.24 -23.57 9.42
CA GLY A 239 -1.12 -24.78 8.62
C GLY A 239 -1.00 -24.55 7.12
N GLU A 240 -1.24 -23.32 6.64
CA GLU A 240 -1.21 -22.95 5.20
C GLU A 240 0.04 -22.17 4.77
N ALA A 241 1.12 -22.24 5.56
CA ALA A 241 2.43 -21.62 5.30
C ALA A 241 3.55 -22.68 5.31
#